data_AF-A0A3D3X2C9-F1
#
_entry.id   AF-A0A3D3X2C9-F1
#
_cell.length_a   1.000
_cell.length_b   1.000
_cell.length_c   1.000
_cell.angle_alpha   90.00
_cell.angle_beta   90.00
_cell.angle_gamma   90.00
#
_symmetry.space_group_name_H-M   'P 1'
#
loop_
_entity.id
_entity.type
_entity.pdbx_description
1 polymer ?
#
loop_
_entity_poly.entity_id
_entity_poly.type
_entity_poly.pdbx_seq_one_letter_code
_entity_poly.pdbx_strand_id
1 'polypeptide(L)' 'MLNLDCVFQAFPHLETERLVSRRMHLSDAESLFAILADEDVTRFYDDEAFTEISQAREQIESWASGFDAIGVL' A
#
# COMPACT_ATOMS: atom_id res chain seq x y z
N MET A 1 -1.02 -8.56 28.49
CA MET A 1 -2.05 -7.85 27.68
C MET A 1 -1.27 -7.04 26.67
N LEU A 2 -1.49 -7.23 25.36
CA LEU A 2 -0.82 -6.42 24.35
C LEU A 2 -1.40 -5.01 24.44
N ASN A 3 -0.57 -4.00 24.66
CA ASN A 3 -0.97 -2.61 24.49
C ASN A 3 -0.96 -2.33 22.98
N LEU A 4 -2.12 -1.98 22.40
CA LEU A 4 -2.20 -1.68 20.97
C LEU A 4 -1.69 -0.28 20.62
N ASP A 5 -1.58 0.64 21.59
CA ASP A 5 -1.15 2.01 21.34
C ASP A 5 0.28 2.04 20.80
N CYS A 6 1.18 1.18 21.29
CA CYS A 6 2.56 1.13 20.79
C CYS A 6 2.69 0.53 19.38
N VAL A 7 1.70 -0.23 18.89
CA VAL A 7 1.75 -0.85 17.55
C VAL A 7 1.55 0.18 16.46
N PHE A 8 0.78 1.24 16.74
CA PHE A 8 0.50 2.31 15.80
C PHE A 8 1.47 3.50 15.95
N GLN A 9 2.51 3.37 16.80
CA GLN A 9 3.57 4.38 16.97
C GLN A 9 4.52 4.55 15.77
N ALA A 10 4.47 3.61 14.85
CA ALA A 10 5.17 3.66 13.58
C ALA A 10 4.39 2.79 12.58
N PHE A 11 4.80 2.81 11.31
CA PHE A 11 4.27 1.83 10.37
C PHE A 11 4.58 0.41 10.91
N PRO A 12 3.58 -0.45 11.12
CA PRO A 12 3.79 -1.70 11.81
C PRO A 12 4.62 -2.65 10.96
N HIS A 13 5.48 -3.42 11.63
CA HIS A 13 6.15 -4.55 11.00
C HIS A 13 5.22 -5.77 11.07
N LEU A 14 4.77 -6.26 9.92
CA LEU A 14 3.87 -7.41 9.83
C LEU A 14 4.59 -8.54 9.10
N GLU A 15 4.80 -9.65 9.79
CA GLU A 15 5.44 -10.84 9.26
C GLU A 15 4.53 -12.06 9.47
N THR A 16 4.52 -12.93 8.48
CA THR A 16 3.87 -14.24 8.50
C THR A 16 4.92 -15.29 8.16
N GLU A 17 4.55 -16.58 8.23
CA GLU A 17 5.46 -17.68 7.84
C GLU A 17 6.09 -17.51 6.45
N ARG A 18 5.39 -16.82 5.51
CA ARG A 18 5.81 -16.74 4.11
C ARG A 18 6.03 -15.34 3.57
N LEU A 19 5.60 -14.31 4.30
CA LEU A 19 5.52 -12.94 3.78
C LEU A 19 5.89 -11.91 4.85
N VAL A 20 6.65 -10.90 4.42
CA VAL A 20 6.86 -9.65 5.15
C VAL A 20 6.03 -8.56 4.47
N SER A 21 5.07 -7.99 5.21
CA SER A 21 4.28 -6.84 4.79
C SER A 21 4.88 -5.58 5.41
N ARG A 22 5.43 -4.73 4.54
CA ARG A 22 6.13 -3.48 4.88
C ARG A 22 5.43 -2.28 4.25
N ARG A 23 5.83 -1.07 4.67
CA ARG A 23 5.45 0.17 3.99
C ARG A 23 5.85 0.11 2.51
N MET A 24 4.98 0.59 1.64
CA MET A 24 5.27 0.72 0.21
C MET A 24 6.26 1.86 -0.02
N HIS A 25 7.12 1.68 -1.01
CA HIS A 25 8.09 2.67 -1.49
C HIS A 25 7.88 2.93 -2.98
N LEU A 26 8.32 4.09 -3.46
CA LEU A 26 8.20 4.44 -4.88
C LEU A 26 8.89 3.43 -5.83
N SER A 27 9.89 2.70 -5.34
CA SER A 27 10.52 1.59 -6.07
C SER A 27 9.57 0.42 -6.37
N ASP A 28 8.45 0.32 -5.64
CA ASP A 28 7.43 -0.71 -5.85
C ASP A 28 6.45 -0.36 -6.97
N ALA A 29 6.53 0.86 -7.54
CA ALA A 29 5.56 1.36 -8.51
C ALA A 29 5.43 0.47 -9.75
N GLU A 30 6.52 -0.12 -10.26
CA GLU A 30 6.46 -1.04 -11.40
C GLU A 30 5.68 -2.32 -11.06
N SER A 31 5.89 -2.87 -9.86
CA SER A 31 5.18 -4.07 -9.41
C SER A 31 3.71 -3.77 -9.16
N LEU A 32 3.39 -2.62 -8.55
CA LEU A 32 2.02 -2.19 -8.33
C LEU A 32 1.28 -1.95 -9.66
N PHE A 33 1.92 -1.27 -10.61
CA PHE A 33 1.35 -1.02 -11.94
C PHE A 33 1.09 -2.32 -12.69
N ALA A 34 2.02 -3.28 -12.65
CA ALA A 34 1.81 -4.57 -13.30
C ALA A 34 0.57 -5.32 -12.79
N ILE A 35 0.21 -5.15 -11.51
CA ILE A 35 -0.98 -5.74 -10.90
C ILE A 35 -2.24 -4.92 -11.25
N LEU A 36 -2.17 -3.60 -11.13
CA LEU A 36 -3.35 -2.73 -11.26
C LEU A 36 -3.66 -2.30 -12.71
N ALA A 37 -2.74 -2.53 -13.65
CA ALA A 37 -2.98 -2.36 -15.08
C ALA A 37 -3.58 -3.62 -15.73
N ASP A 38 -3.63 -4.74 -15.01
CA ASP A 38 -4.24 -5.98 -15.50
C ASP A 38 -5.76 -5.94 -15.28
N GLU A 39 -6.51 -5.75 -16.37
CA GLU A 39 -7.97 -5.70 -16.36
C GLU A 39 -8.62 -6.98 -15.78
N ASP A 40 -8.00 -8.15 -15.94
CA ASP A 40 -8.52 -9.39 -15.37
C ASP A 40 -8.40 -9.41 -13.83
N VAL A 41 -7.35 -8.77 -13.30
CA VAL A 41 -7.14 -8.58 -11.86
C VAL A 41 -8.08 -7.52 -11.30
N THR A 42 -8.26 -6.40 -12.01
CA THR A 42 -9.02 -5.25 -11.53
C THR A 42 -10.51 -5.27 -11.89
N ARG A 43 -11.02 -6.27 -12.63
CA ARG A 43 -12.45 -6.36 -13.03
C ARG A 43 -13.49 -6.28 -11.91
N PHE A 44 -13.09 -6.47 -10.66
CA PHE A 44 -13.96 -6.38 -9.48
C PHE A 44 -13.66 -5.17 -8.59
N TYR A 45 -12.75 -4.29 -9.03
CA TYR A 45 -12.46 -3.03 -8.36
C TYR A 45 -13.50 -1.99 -8.79
N ASP A 46 -13.73 -1.00 -7.94
CA ASP A 46 -14.63 0.12 -8.26
C ASP A 46 -14.00 1.11 -9.26
N ASP A 47 -12.67 1.08 -9.41
CA ASP A 47 -11.88 1.94 -10.30
C ASP A 47 -11.42 1.22 -11.57
N GLU A 48 -11.16 2.00 -12.63
CA GLU A 48 -10.58 1.50 -13.87
C GLU A 48 -9.12 1.02 -13.67
N ALA A 49 -8.70 0.06 -14.51
CA ALA A 49 -7.33 -0.40 -14.55
C ALA A 49 -6.36 0.77 -14.84
N PHE A 50 -5.17 0.71 -14.25
CA PHE A 50 -4.15 1.71 -14.53
C PHE A 50 -3.67 1.63 -15.98
N THR A 51 -3.43 2.78 -16.58
CA THR A 51 -2.95 2.90 -17.98
C THR A 51 -1.55 3.49 -18.04
N GLU A 52 -1.11 4.19 -16.99
CA GLU A 52 0.21 4.80 -16.89
C GLU A 52 0.86 4.58 -15.52
N ILE A 53 2.19 4.40 -15.53
CA ILE A 53 2.99 4.13 -14.32
C ILE A 53 2.97 5.27 -13.30
N SER A 54 2.63 6.50 -13.72
CA SER A 54 2.39 7.67 -12.86
C SER A 54 1.28 7.41 -11.86
N GLN A 55 0.16 6.77 -12.26
CA GLN A 55 -0.94 6.42 -11.36
C GLN A 55 -0.48 5.54 -10.19
N ALA A 56 0.42 4.58 -10.44
CA ALA A 56 0.99 3.75 -9.37
C ALA A 56 1.89 4.54 -8.41
N ARG A 57 2.66 5.51 -8.91
CA ARG A 57 3.49 6.38 -8.05
C ARG A 57 2.61 7.27 -7.17
N GLU A 58 1.62 7.92 -7.78
CA GLU A 58 0.65 8.77 -7.08
C GLU A 58 -0.14 7.99 -6.04
N GLN A 59 -0.54 6.75 -6.36
CA GLN A 59 -1.26 5.90 -5.43
C GLN A 59 -0.42 5.53 -4.19
N ILE A 60 0.86 5.18 -4.39
CA ILE A 60 1.80 4.88 -3.29
C ILE A 60 1.98 6.10 -2.39
N GLU A 61 2.14 7.29 -2.97
CA GLU A 61 2.27 8.54 -2.22
C GLU A 61 0.99 8.87 -1.44
N SER A 62 -0.18 8.71 -2.08
CA SER A 62 -1.49 8.93 -1.45
C SER A 62 -1.71 8.02 -0.24
N TRP A 63 -1.43 6.71 -0.38
CA TRP A 63 -1.53 5.77 0.73
C TRP A 63 -0.53 6.06 1.86
N ALA A 64 0.71 6.43 1.51
CA ALA A 64 1.72 6.82 2.48
C ALA A 64 1.31 8.08 3.27
N SER A 65 0.83 9.10 2.57
CA SER A 65 0.35 10.35 3.15
C SER A 65 -0.88 10.12 4.04
N GLY A 66 -1.83 9.31 3.57
CA GLY A 66 -3.02 8.95 4.35
C GLY A 66 -2.67 8.25 5.66
N PHE A 67 -1.69 7.34 5.65
CA PHE A 67 -1.21 6.69 6.87
C PHE A 67 -0.59 7.70 7.85
N ASP A 68 0.27 8.59 7.37
CA ASP A 68 0.94 9.59 8.22
C ASP A 68 -0.05 10.62 8.79
N ALA A 69 -1.11 10.95 8.04
CA ALA A 69 -2.14 11.90 8.44
C ALA A 69 -3.09 11.40 9.54
N ILE A 70 -3.23 10.07 9.71
CA ILE A 70 -4.12 9.49 10.74
C ILE A 70 -3.63 9.80 12.16
N GLY A 71 -2.39 10.28 12.32
CA GLY A 71 -1.85 10.60 13.62
C GLY A 71 -1.51 9.32 14.34
N VAL A 72 -0.23 9.00 14.31
CA VAL A 72 0.36 8.07 15.26
C VAL A 72 0.04 8.55 16.68
N LEU A 73 -0.82 7.84 17.43
CA LEU A 73 -1.18 8.15 18.82
C LEU A 73 -0.05 7.78 19.80
#